data_AF-A0A1X2HX41-F1
#
_entry.id   AF-A0A1X2HX41-F1
#
_cell.length_a   1.000
_cell.length_b   1.000
_cell.length_c   1.000
_cell.angle_alpha   90.00
_cell.angle_beta   90.00
_cell.angle_gamma   90.00
#
_symmetry.space_group_name_H-M   'P 1'
#
loop_
_entity.id
_entity.type
_entity.pdbx_description
1 polymer ?
#
loop_
_entity_poly.entity_id
_entity_poly.type
_entity_poly.pdbx_seq_one_letter_code
_entity_poly.pdbx_strand_id
1 'polypeptide(L)'
;MVHDIDIFKLCRSILWHENDARVLLETMRLLSSFYSHGMTSSTEDQKGTNGLIFLLKPTNDILPSVIHQITVITTNTLHTELLLSSLQLLAHITQFLCHLGDNDITENPAMTNDDADTEIKRVMALALALMKQYQVEKLIDWGLDRLEEQSRGVGIGMGLNRSIAIHVMYLLWLFFHHDLVALDNDPGRAIRPNDDILTRRLKPSMQAIVEYIQQEDEFDKSSDDKEIEQLAEALGQFTII
;
A
#
# COMPACT_ATOMS: atom_id res chain seq x y z
N MET A 1 22.14 -2.63 24.72
CA MET A 1 21.97 -2.79 23.26
C MET A 1 20.47 -2.96 23.07
N VAL A 2 19.77 -1.98 22.49
CA VAL A 2 18.31 -2.11 22.28
C VAL A 2 18.13 -3.20 21.24
N HIS A 3 17.36 -4.23 21.55
CA HIS A 3 17.08 -5.30 20.58
C HIS A 3 16.11 -4.74 19.52
N ASP A 4 16.28 -5.08 18.24
CA ASP A 4 15.42 -4.59 17.14
C ASP A 4 13.92 -4.83 17.42
N ILE A 5 13.61 -5.91 18.14
CA ILE A 5 12.26 -6.25 18.63
C ILE A 5 11.68 -5.15 19.54
N ASP A 6 12.47 -4.55 20.42
CA ASP A 6 12.03 -3.49 21.33
C ASP A 6 11.72 -2.21 20.56
N ILE A 7 12.48 -1.92 19.49
CA ILE A 7 12.21 -0.80 18.59
C ILE A 7 10.89 -1.02 17.84
N PHE A 8 10.64 -2.22 17.33
CA PHE A 8 9.37 -2.50 16.65
C PHE A 8 8.15 -2.44 17.59
N LYS A 9 8.30 -2.89 18.83
CA LYS A 9 7.26 -2.73 19.86
C LYS A 9 7.00 -1.25 20.16
N LEU A 10 8.06 -0.45 20.25
CA LEU A 10 7.94 0.99 20.46
C LEU A 10 7.23 1.68 19.28
N CYS A 11 7.63 1.39 18.04
CA CYS A 11 6.96 1.92 16.85
C CYS A 11 5.48 1.55 16.83
N ARG A 12 5.13 0.30 17.16
CA ARG A 12 3.73 -0.15 17.24
C ARG A 12 2.94 0.60 18.32
N SER A 13 3.56 0.84 19.47
CA SER A 13 2.95 1.64 20.56
C SER A 13 2.73 3.09 20.12
N ILE A 14 3.72 3.71 19.47
CA ILE A 14 3.62 5.07 18.97
C ILE A 14 2.50 5.19 17.93
N LEU A 15 2.46 4.29 16.95
CA LEU A 15 1.40 4.28 15.92
C LEU A 15 -0.01 4.15 16.50
N TRP A 16 -0.15 3.60 17.72
CA TRP A 16 -1.42 3.39 18.37
C TRP A 16 -1.84 4.54 19.29
N HIS A 17 -0.89 5.12 20.02
CA HIS A 17 -1.19 6.07 21.09
C HIS A 17 -0.91 7.53 20.72
N GLU A 18 -0.05 7.77 19.72
CA GLU A 18 0.34 9.13 19.36
C GLU A 18 -0.55 9.71 18.27
N ASN A 19 -0.90 10.99 18.44
CA ASN A 19 -1.65 11.78 17.45
C ASN A 19 -0.83 12.93 16.86
N ASP A 20 0.41 13.13 17.33
CA ASP A 20 1.29 14.17 16.81
C ASP A 20 1.83 13.75 15.42
N ALA A 21 1.48 14.53 14.40
CA ALA A 21 1.85 14.24 13.02
C ALA A 21 3.37 14.17 12.79
N ARG A 22 4.18 14.91 13.55
CA ARG A 22 5.65 14.87 13.45
C ARG A 22 6.20 13.58 14.04
N VAL A 23 5.68 13.16 15.19
CA VAL A 23 6.08 11.90 15.83
C VAL A 23 5.70 10.72 14.93
N LEU A 24 4.49 10.74 14.38
CA LEU A 24 4.04 9.74 13.42
C LEU A 24 4.91 9.75 12.14
N LEU A 25 5.27 10.93 11.62
CA LEU A 25 6.11 11.04 10.42
C LEU A 25 7.50 10.43 10.64
N GLU A 26 8.17 10.76 11.73
CA GLU A 26 9.48 10.18 12.05
C GLU A 26 9.39 8.67 12.30
N THR A 27 8.27 8.22 12.88
CA THR A 27 7.99 6.78 13.03
C THR A 27 7.82 6.09 11.66
N MET A 28 7.08 6.70 10.72
CA MET A 28 6.93 6.17 9.36
C MET A 28 8.27 6.14 8.63
N ARG A 29 9.10 7.19 8.75
CA ARG A 29 10.45 7.23 8.14
C ARG A 29 11.36 6.13 8.69
N LEU A 30 11.32 5.92 10.01
CA LEU A 30 12.08 4.86 10.66
C LEU A 30 11.64 3.47 10.16
N LEU A 31 10.33 3.22 10.09
CA LEU A 31 9.77 1.97 9.57
C LEU A 31 10.13 1.75 8.10
N SER A 32 10.04 2.79 7.26
CA SER A 32 10.47 2.74 5.86
C SER A 32 11.96 2.45 5.73
N SER A 33 12.80 3.03 6.59
CA SER A 33 14.23 2.71 6.63
C SER A 33 14.46 1.23 6.95
N PHE A 34 13.80 0.70 7.98
CA PHE A 34 13.90 -0.73 8.29
C PHE A 34 13.45 -1.63 7.13
N TYR A 35 12.40 -1.24 6.41
CA TYR A 35 11.96 -1.93 5.20
C TYR A 35 13.04 -1.94 4.12
N SER A 36 13.59 -0.77 3.77
CA SER A 36 14.60 -0.66 2.71
C SER A 36 15.88 -1.43 3.05
N HIS A 37 16.34 -1.37 4.30
CA HIS A 37 17.54 -2.10 4.73
C HIS A 37 17.32 -3.61 4.72
N GLY A 38 16.14 -4.09 5.16
CA GLY A 38 15.78 -5.51 5.16
C GLY A 38 15.70 -6.13 3.76
N MET A 39 15.44 -5.33 2.72
CA MET A 39 15.46 -5.78 1.32
C MET A 39 16.87 -5.85 0.72
N THR A 40 17.80 -5.00 1.17
CA THR A 40 19.17 -4.96 0.62
C THR A 40 20.11 -6.02 1.21
N SER A 41 19.82 -6.53 2.41
CA SER A 41 20.67 -7.48 3.13
C SER A 41 20.32 -8.95 2.87
N SER A 42 19.49 -9.26 1.87
CA SER A 42 19.08 -10.63 1.54
C SER A 42 20.18 -11.42 0.82
N THR A 43 21.28 -11.72 1.51
CA THR A 43 22.02 -12.96 1.26
C THR A 43 21.15 -14.13 1.76
N GLU A 44 21.15 -15.24 1.02
CA GLU A 44 20.21 -16.37 1.16
C GLU A 44 20.08 -16.95 2.59
N ASP A 45 21.07 -16.75 3.46
CA ASP A 45 21.10 -17.21 4.85
C ASP A 45 20.33 -16.32 5.87
N GLN A 46 19.81 -15.15 5.50
CA GLN A 46 19.16 -14.21 6.43
C GLN A 46 17.66 -13.98 6.17
N LYS A 47 17.03 -14.81 5.33
CA LYS A 47 15.57 -14.75 5.05
C LYS A 47 14.71 -14.86 6.33
N GLY A 48 15.21 -15.52 7.37
CA GLY A 48 14.55 -15.69 8.66
C GLY A 48 14.46 -14.44 9.56
N THR A 49 15.19 -13.37 9.25
CA THR A 49 15.37 -12.19 10.12
C THR A 49 14.98 -10.87 9.46
N ASN A 50 14.04 -10.90 8.51
CA ASN A 50 13.49 -9.64 8.02
C ASN A 50 12.67 -8.99 9.15
N GLY A 51 13.17 -7.87 9.70
CA GLY A 51 12.53 -7.10 10.78
C GLY A 51 11.05 -6.80 10.52
N LEU A 52 10.66 -6.78 9.24
CA LEU A 52 9.28 -6.64 8.77
C LEU A 52 8.33 -7.73 9.27
N ILE A 53 8.82 -8.96 9.44
CA ILE A 53 8.00 -10.07 9.96
C ILE A 53 7.55 -9.75 11.38
N PHE A 54 8.38 -9.10 12.20
CA PHE A 54 8.00 -8.70 13.57
C PHE A 54 6.95 -7.59 13.59
N LEU A 55 6.96 -6.69 12.61
CA LEU A 55 5.90 -5.68 12.45
C LEU A 55 4.57 -6.32 12.06
N LEU A 56 4.62 -7.31 11.17
CA LEU A 56 3.45 -7.99 10.63
C LEU A 56 2.93 -9.12 11.52
N LYS A 57 3.74 -9.60 12.47
CA LYS A 57 3.34 -10.63 13.42
C LYS A 57 2.10 -10.18 14.20
N PRO A 58 1.03 -10.99 14.23
CA PRO A 58 -0.08 -10.76 15.14
C PRO A 58 0.47 -10.84 16.56
N THR A 59 0.27 -9.78 17.33
CA THR A 59 0.51 -9.84 18.77
C THR A 59 -0.67 -10.57 19.41
N ASN A 60 -0.41 -11.31 20.49
CA ASN A 60 -1.47 -11.93 21.29
C ASN A 60 -2.41 -10.88 21.94
N ASP A 61 -1.99 -9.61 21.91
CA ASP A 61 -2.78 -8.47 22.35
C ASP A 61 -3.84 -8.09 21.31
N ILE A 62 -4.98 -7.61 21.77
CA ILE A 62 -6.19 -7.19 21.02
C ILE A 62 -5.91 -6.02 20.04
N LEU A 63 -4.65 -5.65 19.85
CA LEU A 63 -4.21 -4.55 19.00
C LEU A 63 -4.35 -4.93 17.51
N PRO A 64 -5.08 -4.13 16.71
CA PRO A 64 -5.09 -4.21 15.26
C PRO A 64 -3.69 -4.28 14.64
N SER A 65 -3.63 -4.86 13.45
CA SER A 65 -2.38 -4.95 12.69
C SER A 65 -1.75 -3.57 12.45
N VAL A 66 -0.42 -3.52 12.37
CA VAL A 66 0.30 -2.29 11.99
C VAL A 66 -0.21 -1.76 10.65
N ILE A 67 -0.57 -2.65 9.72
CA ILE A 67 -1.21 -2.29 8.45
C ILE A 67 -2.49 -1.49 8.70
N HIS A 68 -3.38 -1.95 9.59
CA HIS A 68 -4.59 -1.22 9.92
C HIS A 68 -4.30 0.19 10.47
N GLN A 69 -3.29 0.33 11.34
CA GLN A 69 -2.92 1.65 11.88
C GLN A 69 -2.39 2.58 10.80
N ILE A 70 -1.51 2.09 9.93
CA ILE A 70 -1.02 2.90 8.82
C ILE A 70 -2.18 3.29 7.89
N THR A 71 -3.11 2.37 7.59
CA THR A 71 -4.33 2.69 6.82
C THR A 71 -5.18 3.76 7.49
N VAL A 72 -5.39 3.69 8.82
CA VAL A 72 -6.13 4.71 9.57
C VAL A 72 -5.43 6.07 9.49
N ILE A 73 -4.11 6.11 9.68
CA ILE A 73 -3.32 7.34 9.56
C ILE A 73 -3.42 7.91 8.14
N THR A 74 -3.17 7.10 7.11
CA THR A 74 -3.27 7.51 5.69
C THR A 74 -4.64 8.10 5.36
N THR A 75 -5.71 7.43 5.79
CA THR A 75 -7.08 7.83 5.42
C THR A 75 -7.59 9.07 6.16
N ASN A 76 -7.00 9.43 7.31
CA ASN A 76 -7.46 10.53 8.16
C ASN A 76 -6.49 11.71 8.27
N THR A 77 -5.23 11.55 7.87
CA THR A 77 -4.25 12.63 7.97
C THR A 77 -4.51 13.73 6.93
N LEU A 78 -4.35 14.98 7.37
CA LEU A 78 -4.25 16.14 6.50
C LEU A 78 -2.80 16.61 6.36
N HIS A 79 -1.83 15.96 6.97
CA HIS A 79 -0.43 16.39 6.91
C HIS A 79 0.24 15.77 5.67
N THR A 80 0.62 16.61 4.69
CA THR A 80 1.14 16.17 3.38
C THR A 80 2.33 15.20 3.46
N GLU A 81 3.37 15.52 4.25
CA GLU A 81 4.56 14.65 4.33
C GLU A 81 4.27 13.32 5.04
N LEU A 82 3.43 13.32 6.06
CA LEU A 82 2.98 12.13 6.76
C LEU A 82 2.13 11.26 5.83
N LEU A 83 1.25 11.88 5.05
CA LEU A 83 0.45 11.18 4.06
C LEU A 83 1.35 10.48 3.03
N LEU A 84 2.29 11.21 2.45
CA LEU A 84 3.23 10.67 1.48
C LEU A 84 4.06 9.52 2.06
N SER A 85 4.61 9.71 3.26
CA SER A 85 5.42 8.68 3.94
C SER A 85 4.60 7.43 4.29
N SER A 86 3.32 7.61 4.65
CA SER A 86 2.42 6.49 4.96
C SER A 86 2.02 5.73 3.70
N LEU A 87 1.76 6.42 2.58
CA LEU A 87 1.48 5.80 1.28
C LEU A 87 2.68 5.01 0.76
N GLN A 88 3.89 5.56 0.86
CA GLN A 88 5.14 4.87 0.52
C GLN A 88 5.30 3.59 1.30
N LEU A 89 5.13 3.65 2.63
CA LEU A 89 5.25 2.48 3.48
C LEU A 89 4.17 1.42 3.17
N LEU A 90 2.93 1.84 2.91
CA LEU A 90 1.86 0.91 2.50
C LEU A 90 2.18 0.22 1.17
N ALA A 91 2.66 0.96 0.16
CA ALA A 91 3.03 0.38 -1.13
C ALA A 91 4.15 -0.65 -0.97
N HIS A 92 5.18 -0.32 -0.20
CA HIS A 92 6.26 -1.24 0.15
C HIS A 92 5.74 -2.50 0.87
N ILE A 93 4.96 -2.35 1.94
CA ILE A 93 4.39 -3.50 2.66
C ILE A 93 3.55 -4.37 1.72
N THR A 94 2.72 -3.77 0.87
CA THR A 94 1.88 -4.49 -0.09
C THR A 94 2.74 -5.28 -1.07
N GLN A 95 3.73 -4.65 -1.69
CA GLN A 95 4.62 -5.30 -2.64
C GLN A 95 5.39 -6.45 -2.00
N PHE A 96 5.88 -6.29 -0.76
CA PHE A 96 6.54 -7.37 -0.02
C PHE A 96 5.63 -8.57 0.21
N LEU A 97 4.40 -8.32 0.67
CA LEU A 97 3.42 -9.37 0.91
C LEU A 97 3.04 -10.10 -0.38
N CYS A 98 2.94 -9.39 -1.51
CA CYS A 98 2.62 -9.96 -2.81
C CYS A 98 3.78 -10.74 -3.44
N HIS A 99 4.99 -10.18 -3.44
CA HIS A 99 6.17 -10.82 -4.04
C HIS A 99 6.48 -12.19 -3.41
N LEU A 100 6.27 -12.33 -2.10
CA LEU A 100 6.44 -13.61 -1.40
C LEU A 100 5.28 -14.59 -1.67
N GLY A 101 4.07 -14.09 -1.92
CA GLY A 101 2.92 -14.92 -2.29
C GLY A 101 3.05 -15.56 -3.68
N ASP A 102 3.63 -14.84 -4.65
CA ASP A 102 3.79 -15.31 -6.02
C ASP A 102 4.92 -16.37 -6.17
N ASN A 103 5.97 -16.28 -5.35
CA ASN A 103 7.09 -17.22 -5.38
C ASN A 103 6.74 -18.64 -4.88
N ASP A 104 5.58 -18.85 -4.26
CA ASP A 104 5.15 -20.14 -3.68
C ASP A 104 4.39 -21.05 -4.69
N ILE A 105 4.08 -20.58 -5.91
CA ILE A 105 3.36 -21.39 -6.91
C ILE A 105 4.33 -22.24 -7.76
N THR A 106 5.62 -21.90 -7.82
CA THR A 106 6.58 -22.54 -8.74
C THR A 106 7.58 -23.51 -8.12
N GLU A 107 7.72 -23.56 -6.79
CA GLU A 107 8.66 -24.49 -6.15
C GLU A 107 7.92 -25.60 -5.40
N ASN A 108 8.05 -26.82 -5.93
CA ASN A 108 7.71 -28.05 -5.24
C ASN A 108 8.12 -27.96 -3.76
N PRO A 109 7.24 -28.30 -2.79
CA PRO A 109 7.61 -28.34 -1.39
C PRO A 109 8.51 -29.56 -1.18
N ALA A 110 9.79 -29.43 -1.49
CA ALA A 110 10.80 -30.29 -0.91
C ALA A 110 10.70 -30.04 0.61
N MET A 111 10.28 -31.06 1.34
CA MET A 111 10.19 -31.08 2.80
C MET A 111 11.57 -30.77 3.42
N THR A 112 11.90 -29.50 3.54
CA THR A 112 12.88 -29.02 4.51
C THR A 112 12.08 -28.57 5.73
N ASN A 113 12.12 -29.39 6.78
CA ASN A 113 11.51 -29.17 8.08
C ASN A 113 12.20 -28.00 8.81
N ASP A 114 12.11 -26.78 8.29
CA ASP A 114 12.55 -25.59 9.03
C ASP A 114 11.31 -24.87 9.59
N ASP A 115 11.08 -25.05 10.89
CA ASP A 115 9.92 -24.53 11.61
C ASP A 115 9.85 -22.99 11.53
N ALA A 116 10.99 -22.32 11.36
CA ALA A 116 11.07 -20.86 11.23
C ALA A 116 10.46 -20.36 9.92
N ASP A 117 10.79 -20.97 8.78
CA ASP A 117 10.26 -20.58 7.48
C ASP A 117 8.75 -20.81 7.38
N THR A 118 8.25 -21.89 8.00
CA THR A 118 6.82 -22.19 8.06
C THR A 118 6.04 -21.15 8.86
N GLU A 119 6.57 -20.69 10.00
CA GLU A 119 5.96 -19.62 10.81
C GLU A 119 5.97 -18.28 10.06
N ILE A 120 7.04 -17.96 9.35
CA ILE A 120 7.13 -16.73 8.54
C ILE A 120 6.04 -16.73 7.46
N LYS A 121 5.92 -17.82 6.70
CA LYS A 121 4.87 -17.97 5.67
C LYS A 121 3.47 -17.80 6.25
N ARG A 122 3.21 -18.39 7.43
CA ARG A 122 1.91 -18.27 8.11
C ARG A 122 1.59 -16.84 8.53
N VAL A 123 2.58 -16.13 9.10
CA VAL A 123 2.41 -14.73 9.51
C VAL A 123 2.12 -13.82 8.30
N MET A 124 2.84 -14.03 7.19
CA MET A 124 2.62 -13.27 5.95
C MET A 124 1.25 -13.53 5.34
N ALA A 125 0.84 -14.81 5.22
CA ALA A 125 -0.47 -15.18 4.69
C ALA A 125 -1.61 -14.56 5.51
N LEU A 126 -1.47 -14.54 6.84
CA LEU A 126 -2.45 -13.90 7.72
C LEU A 126 -2.46 -12.38 7.57
N ALA A 127 -1.30 -11.73 7.46
CA ALA A 127 -1.21 -10.28 7.23
C ALA A 127 -1.88 -9.89 5.90
N LEU A 128 -1.64 -10.67 4.84
CA LEU A 128 -2.26 -10.48 3.53
C LEU A 128 -3.78 -10.68 3.61
N ALA A 129 -4.25 -11.74 4.27
CA ALA A 129 -5.69 -11.99 4.44
C ALA A 129 -6.39 -10.85 5.20
N LEU A 130 -5.79 -10.35 6.28
CA LEU A 130 -6.32 -9.23 7.05
C LEU A 130 -6.34 -7.92 6.24
N MET A 131 -5.31 -7.72 5.40
CA MET A 131 -5.25 -6.59 4.49
C MET A 131 -6.38 -6.65 3.45
N LYS A 132 -6.56 -7.80 2.79
CA LYS A 132 -7.66 -8.03 1.82
C LYS A 132 -9.03 -7.82 2.45
N GLN A 133 -9.24 -8.29 3.69
CA GLN A 133 -10.55 -8.29 4.33
C GLN A 133 -11.05 -6.89 4.75
N TYR A 134 -10.14 -5.98 5.15
CA TYR A 134 -10.57 -4.73 5.80
C TYR A 134 -9.88 -3.46 5.32
N GLN A 135 -8.66 -3.57 4.76
CA GLN A 135 -7.86 -2.38 4.45
C GLN A 135 -7.92 -2.01 2.97
N VAL A 136 -7.94 -3.01 2.08
CA VAL A 136 -7.90 -2.80 0.63
C VAL A 136 -9.11 -2.00 0.14
N GLU A 137 -10.33 -2.42 0.45
CA GLU A 137 -11.56 -1.72 0.03
C GLU A 137 -11.57 -0.26 0.52
N LYS A 138 -11.24 -0.04 1.80
CA LYS A 138 -11.15 1.29 2.40
C LYS A 138 -10.11 2.18 1.70
N LEU A 139 -8.94 1.63 1.37
CA LEU A 139 -7.88 2.36 0.67
C LEU A 139 -8.24 2.64 -0.79
N ILE A 140 -8.99 1.74 -1.45
CA ILE A 140 -9.51 1.95 -2.80
C ILE A 140 -10.49 3.12 -2.80
N ASP A 141 -11.52 3.07 -1.96
CA ASP A 141 -12.53 4.12 -1.92
C ASP A 141 -11.92 5.48 -1.59
N TRP A 142 -11.06 5.54 -0.57
CA TRP A 142 -10.35 6.76 -0.20
C TRP A 142 -9.43 7.26 -1.32
N GLY A 143 -8.71 6.37 -2.01
CA GLY A 143 -7.81 6.74 -3.10
C GLY A 143 -8.59 7.31 -4.29
N LEU A 144 -9.74 6.72 -4.61
CA LEU A 144 -10.62 7.20 -5.68
C LEU A 144 -11.24 8.55 -5.34
N ASP A 145 -11.72 8.74 -4.11
CA ASP A 145 -12.21 10.04 -3.64
C ASP A 145 -11.15 11.12 -3.84
N ARG A 146 -9.89 10.81 -3.51
CA ARG A 146 -8.76 11.74 -3.68
C ARG A 146 -8.45 12.05 -5.14
N LEU A 147 -8.48 11.07 -6.03
CA LEU A 147 -8.27 11.30 -7.46
C LEU A 147 -9.44 12.09 -8.08
N GLU A 148 -10.68 11.85 -7.63
CA GLU A 148 -11.85 12.62 -8.05
C GLU A 148 -11.76 14.09 -7.60
N GLU A 149 -11.32 14.35 -6.37
CA GLU A 149 -11.09 15.71 -5.88
C GLU A 149 -10.07 16.45 -6.75
N GLN A 150 -8.98 15.78 -7.15
CA GLN A 150 -7.97 16.36 -8.05
C GLN A 150 -8.52 16.64 -9.44
N SER A 151 -9.23 15.68 -10.04
CA SER A 151 -9.76 15.84 -11.40
C SER A 151 -10.75 17.02 -11.52
N ARG A 152 -11.42 17.39 -10.42
CA ARG A 152 -12.34 18.55 -10.39
C ARG A 152 -11.63 19.89 -10.18
N GLY A 153 -10.31 19.90 -9.94
CA GLY A 153 -9.57 21.11 -9.57
C GLY A 153 -10.01 21.71 -8.23
N VAL A 154 -10.77 20.96 -7.43
CA VAL A 154 -11.30 21.42 -6.14
C VAL A 154 -10.29 21.04 -5.05
N GLY A 155 -9.24 21.85 -4.96
CA GLY A 155 -8.32 21.83 -3.83
C GLY A 155 -8.95 22.53 -2.63
N ILE A 156 -9.78 21.85 -1.84
CA ILE A 156 -10.06 22.32 -0.48
C ILE A 156 -8.82 21.98 0.37
N GLY A 157 -7.82 22.86 0.32
CA GLY A 157 -6.76 22.97 1.32
C GLY A 157 -5.43 22.27 1.04
N MET A 158 -5.36 21.27 0.15
CA MET A 158 -4.10 20.69 -0.34
C MET A 158 -4.33 20.15 -1.76
N GLY A 159 -3.71 20.74 -2.77
CA GLY A 159 -3.53 20.02 -4.03
C GLY A 159 -2.80 18.71 -3.70
N LEU A 160 -3.21 17.57 -4.27
CA LEU A 160 -2.32 16.42 -4.24
C LEU A 160 -1.05 16.89 -4.94
N ASN A 161 0.03 16.92 -4.19
CA ASN A 161 1.36 16.92 -4.75
C ASN A 161 1.42 15.77 -5.78
N ARG A 162 2.01 16.00 -6.96
CA ARG A 162 2.21 14.96 -8.00
C ARG A 162 2.72 13.65 -7.39
N SER A 163 3.62 13.76 -6.41
CA SER A 163 4.12 12.64 -5.62
C SER A 163 3.04 11.86 -4.88
N ILE A 164 2.04 12.52 -4.25
CA ILE A 164 0.92 11.81 -3.62
C ILE A 164 0.07 11.11 -4.68
N ALA A 165 -0.19 11.75 -5.82
CA ALA A 165 -1.00 11.16 -6.88
C ALA A 165 -0.35 9.88 -7.42
N ILE A 166 0.96 9.92 -7.67
CA ILE A 166 1.77 8.77 -8.03
C ILE A 166 1.59 7.63 -7.02
N HIS A 167 1.74 7.90 -5.72
CA HIS A 167 1.67 6.83 -4.72
C HIS A 167 0.25 6.30 -4.50
N VAL A 168 -0.79 7.13 -4.66
CA VAL A 168 -2.18 6.67 -4.67
C VAL A 168 -2.42 5.76 -5.87
N MET A 169 -2.05 6.19 -7.07
CA MET A 169 -2.22 5.41 -8.30
C MET A 169 -1.41 4.12 -8.27
N TYR A 170 -0.17 4.16 -7.77
CA TYR A 170 0.68 2.98 -7.63
C TYR A 170 0.10 1.97 -6.64
N LEU A 171 -0.44 2.44 -5.50
CA LEU A 171 -1.08 1.55 -4.53
C LEU A 171 -2.34 0.90 -5.10
N LEU A 172 -3.18 1.66 -5.82
CA LEU A 172 -4.32 1.11 -6.55
C LEU A 172 -3.87 0.07 -7.57
N TRP A 173 -2.81 0.36 -8.33
CA TRP A 173 -2.25 -0.56 -9.31
C TRP A 173 -1.80 -1.86 -8.66
N LEU A 174 -1.10 -1.80 -7.52
CA LEU A 174 -0.72 -2.99 -6.76
C LEU A 174 -1.93 -3.84 -6.35
N PHE A 175 -3.03 -3.20 -5.92
CA PHE A 175 -4.23 -3.92 -5.50
C PHE A 175 -4.92 -4.65 -6.65
N PHE A 176 -5.00 -4.03 -7.82
CA PHE A 176 -5.60 -4.64 -9.01
C PHE A 176 -4.66 -5.66 -9.66
N HIS A 177 -3.36 -5.38 -9.72
CA HIS A 177 -2.38 -6.26 -10.33
C HIS A 177 -2.24 -7.59 -9.58
N HIS A 178 -2.29 -7.57 -8.25
CA HIS A 178 -2.16 -8.76 -7.41
C HIS A 178 -3.50 -9.35 -6.91
N ASP A 179 -4.64 -8.95 -7.52
CA ASP A 179 -5.98 -9.44 -7.18
C ASP A 179 -6.27 -9.43 -5.66
N LEU A 180 -5.94 -8.29 -5.02
CA LEU A 180 -6.14 -8.09 -3.58
C LEU A 180 -7.57 -7.66 -3.24
N VAL A 181 -8.37 -7.32 -4.25
CA VAL A 181 -9.76 -6.90 -4.10
C VAL A 181 -10.62 -8.13 -3.87
N ALA A 182 -11.22 -8.25 -2.69
CA ALA A 182 -12.16 -9.32 -2.40
C ALA A 182 -13.40 -9.18 -3.30
N LEU A 183 -13.47 -10.02 -4.33
CA LEU A 183 -14.70 -10.24 -5.07
C LEU A 183 -15.70 -10.87 -4.10
N ASP A 184 -16.84 -10.22 -3.89
CA ASP A 184 -17.99 -10.85 -3.25
C ASP A 184 -18.26 -12.18 -3.97
N ASN A 185 -17.81 -13.29 -3.35
CA ASN A 185 -18.03 -14.66 -3.82
C ASN A 185 -19.46 -15.08 -3.47
N ASP A 186 -20.46 -14.26 -3.81
CA ASP A 186 -21.87 -14.65 -3.75
C ASP A 186 -22.30 -15.07 -5.18
N PRO A 187 -22.46 -16.38 -5.47
CA PRO A 187 -22.72 -16.90 -6.82
C PRO A 187 -24.09 -16.49 -7.42
N GLY A 188 -24.81 -15.53 -6.82
CA GLY A 188 -26.12 -15.03 -7.25
C GLY A 188 -26.19 -13.55 -7.65
N ARG A 189 -25.13 -12.74 -7.47
CA ARG A 189 -25.09 -11.34 -7.92
C ARG A 189 -24.06 -11.16 -9.04
N ALA A 190 -24.52 -11.35 -10.28
CA ALA A 190 -23.76 -11.06 -11.49
C ALA A 190 -23.63 -9.56 -11.78
N ILE A 191 -23.15 -8.78 -10.81
CA ILE A 191 -22.62 -7.43 -11.04
C ILE A 191 -21.25 -7.42 -10.39
N ARG A 192 -20.20 -7.53 -11.20
CA ARG A 192 -18.82 -7.36 -10.74
C ARG A 192 -18.73 -5.96 -10.12
N PRO A 193 -18.48 -5.80 -8.81
CA PRO A 193 -18.36 -4.48 -8.18
C PRO A 193 -17.22 -3.66 -8.81
N ASN A 194 -16.23 -4.35 -9.39
CA ASN A 194 -15.10 -3.77 -10.09
C ASN A 194 -15.49 -2.96 -11.34
N ASP A 195 -16.52 -3.34 -12.10
CA ASP A 195 -16.80 -2.67 -13.39
C ASP A 195 -17.30 -1.24 -13.19
N ASP A 196 -18.15 -1.01 -12.18
CA ASP A 196 -18.67 0.32 -11.88
C ASP A 196 -17.59 1.21 -11.25
N ILE A 197 -16.75 0.67 -10.37
CA ILE A 197 -15.67 1.43 -9.70
C ILE A 197 -14.57 1.81 -10.71
N LEU A 198 -14.07 0.83 -11.47
CA LEU A 198 -13.00 1.02 -12.45
C LEU A 198 -13.45 1.91 -13.61
N THR A 199 -14.66 1.70 -14.12
CA THR A 199 -15.15 2.40 -15.32
C THR A 199 -15.77 3.75 -15.01
N ARG A 200 -16.46 3.92 -13.87
CA ARG A 200 -17.17 5.18 -13.56
C ARG A 200 -16.40 6.14 -12.68
N ARG A 201 -15.44 5.66 -11.88
CA ARG A 201 -14.69 6.51 -10.93
C ARG A 201 -13.23 6.68 -11.33
N LEU A 202 -12.51 5.55 -11.44
CA LEU A 202 -11.07 5.57 -11.68
C LEU A 202 -10.73 6.13 -13.07
N LYS A 203 -11.32 5.56 -14.13
CA LYS A 203 -11.02 5.95 -15.52
C LYS A 203 -11.24 7.45 -15.78
N PRO A 204 -12.39 8.06 -15.45
CA PRO A 204 -12.58 9.49 -15.68
C PRO A 204 -11.62 10.36 -14.86
N SER A 205 -11.33 9.97 -13.62
CA SER A 205 -10.42 10.73 -12.75
C SER A 205 -8.99 10.73 -13.30
N MET A 206 -8.49 9.57 -13.73
CA MET A 206 -7.17 9.46 -14.35
C MET A 206 -7.08 10.23 -15.67
N GLN A 207 -8.11 10.12 -16.52
CA GLN A 207 -8.15 10.85 -17.80
C GLN A 207 -8.09 12.35 -17.58
N ALA A 208 -8.88 12.89 -16.66
CA ALA A 208 -8.87 14.32 -16.34
C ALA A 208 -7.50 14.79 -15.80
N ILE A 209 -6.84 14.00 -14.96
CA ILE A 209 -5.48 14.32 -14.46
C ILE A 209 -4.47 14.34 -15.62
N VAL A 210 -4.50 13.34 -16.49
CA VAL A 210 -3.60 13.26 -17.65
C VAL A 210 -3.87 14.39 -18.65
N GLU A 211 -5.14 14.70 -18.93
CA GLU A 211 -5.52 15.82 -19.79
C GLU A 211 -5.03 17.16 -19.22
N TYR A 212 -5.13 17.35 -17.91
CA TYR A 212 -4.59 18.54 -17.24
C TYR A 212 -3.07 18.66 -17.44
N ILE A 213 -2.32 17.57 -17.22
CA ILE A 213 -0.86 17.52 -17.46
C ILE A 213 -0.51 17.80 -18.92
N GLN A 214 -1.31 17.30 -19.87
CA GLN A 214 -1.08 17.51 -21.31
C GLN A 214 -1.41 18.94 -21.78
N GLN A 215 -2.22 19.68 -21.03
CA GLN A 215 -2.53 21.08 -21.28
C GLN A 215 -1.46 22.04 -20.74
N GLU A 216 -0.56 21.57 -19.86
CA GLU A 216 0.61 22.32 -19.44
C GLU A 216 1.65 22.36 -20.59
N ASP A 217 2.33 23.49 -20.76
CA ASP A 217 3.32 23.67 -21.84
C ASP A 217 4.40 22.58 -21.76
N GLU A 218 4.82 22.00 -22.91
CA GLU A 218 5.79 20.89 -22.96
C GLU A 218 7.12 21.17 -22.23
N PHE A 219 7.47 22.44 -22.05
CA PHE A 219 8.66 22.89 -21.33
C PHE A 219 8.57 22.68 -19.80
N ASP A 220 7.36 22.47 -19.27
CA ASP A 220 7.09 22.32 -17.83
C ASP A 220 6.81 20.85 -17.41
N LYS A 221 6.86 19.89 -18.35
CA LYS A 221 6.66 18.47 -18.02
C LYS A 221 7.78 17.92 -17.13
N SER A 222 7.41 17.60 -15.89
CA SER A 222 8.29 17.00 -14.89
C SER A 222 8.45 15.48 -15.08
N SER A 223 9.40 14.87 -14.36
CA SER A 223 9.50 13.39 -14.29
C SER A 223 8.23 12.75 -13.74
N ASP A 224 7.60 13.43 -12.79
CA ASP A 224 6.42 12.96 -12.09
C ASP A 224 5.21 12.91 -13.03
N ASP A 225 5.13 13.83 -13.99
CA ASP A 225 4.07 13.84 -15.01
C ASP A 225 4.13 12.59 -15.89
N LYS A 226 5.34 12.14 -16.26
CA LYS A 226 5.53 10.91 -17.03
C LYS A 226 5.15 9.67 -16.22
N GLU A 227 5.44 9.67 -14.92
CA GLU A 227 5.08 8.57 -14.03
C GLU A 227 3.57 8.48 -13.84
N ILE A 228 2.89 9.62 -13.70
CA ILE A 228 1.42 9.69 -13.67
C ILE A 228 0.82 9.18 -14.98
N GLU A 229 1.35 9.61 -16.14
CA GLU A 229 0.91 9.14 -17.46
C GLU A 229 1.07 7.60 -17.58
N GLN A 230 2.20 7.04 -17.15
CA GLN A 230 2.47 5.59 -17.17
C GLN A 230 1.55 4.81 -16.23
N LEU A 231 1.34 5.30 -15.01
CA LEU A 231 0.45 4.66 -14.04
C LEU A 231 -1.00 4.73 -14.51
N ALA A 232 -1.42 5.83 -15.14
CA ALA A 232 -2.75 5.96 -15.72
C ALA A 232 -2.96 4.95 -16.87
N GLU A 233 -1.96 4.75 -17.72
CA GLU A 233 -1.99 3.74 -18.78
C GLU A 233 -2.09 2.32 -18.20
N ALA A 234 -1.23 1.99 -17.22
CA ALA A 234 -1.22 0.69 -16.58
C ALA A 234 -2.55 0.38 -15.86
N LEU A 235 -3.09 1.36 -15.13
CA LEU A 235 -4.41 1.25 -14.51
C LEU A 235 -5.54 1.16 -15.54
N GLY A 236 -5.39 1.85 -16.67
CA GLY A 236 -6.32 1.81 -17.80
C GLY A 236 -6.54 0.40 -18.34
N GLN A 237 -5.53 -0.48 -18.28
CA GLN A 237 -5.66 -1.88 -18.71
C GLN A 237 -6.72 -2.66 -17.92
N PHE A 238 -6.98 -2.30 -16.66
CA PHE A 238 -8.04 -2.92 -15.85
C PHE A 238 -9.43 -2.35 -16.14
N THR A 239 -9.53 -1.25 -16.89
CA THR A 239 -10.78 -0.51 -17.18
C THR A 239 -11.36 -0.79 -18.58
N ILE A 240 -10.70 -1.64 -19.37
CA ILE A 240 -11.12 -2.03 -20.72
C ILE A 240 -11.80 -3.41 -20.63
N ILE A 241 -13.13 -3.40 -20.54
CA ILE A 241 -14.00 -4.58 -20.73
C ILE A 241 -14.98 -4.24 -21.85
#